data_AF-D6CVW9-F1
#
_entry.id   AF-D6CVW9-F1
#
_cell.length_a   1.000
_cell.length_b   1.000
_cell.length_c   1.000
_cell.angle_alpha   90.00
_cell.angle_beta   90.00
_cell.angle_gamma   90.00
#
_symmetry.space_group_name_H-M   'P 1'
#
loop_
_entity.id
_entity.type
_entity.pdbx_description
1 polymer ?
#
loop_
_entity_poly.entity_id
_entity_poly.type
_entity_poly.pdbx_seq_one_letter_code
_entity_poly.pdbx_strand_id
1 'polypeptide(L)'
;MKFHPLTVAAILSISVLPMQAMAQTAAAPQVSQQAQDLVNKILAAQPPFTGDAALGCKILLCLANPNGPEAVTQCIQPIQTLWHILSETPPGQIPVCPMASTPGNKNYATQAVNYYNACPAGTTPLAAGAQAALQGQPVTYSWVRDGDDGYSMQLTGVSTGIGDGEGLTPDYGGRDGNYTPLQPMTCVGQQVGTITPKDSNSMWSWYGQKPPAIPVYNQVTTIQPGMNGRAIDVFINNALHNVVHY
;
A
#
# COMPACT_ATOMS: atom_id res chain seq x y z
N MET A 1 39.31 29.23 -69.99
CA MET A 1 38.69 29.27 -71.33
C MET A 1 37.49 28.33 -71.35
N LYS A 2 36.40 28.83 -71.94
CA LYS A 2 35.26 28.13 -72.56
C LYS A 2 34.30 27.28 -71.71
N PHE A 3 33.09 27.80 -71.68
CA PHE A 3 31.79 27.20 -71.41
C PHE A 3 31.34 26.18 -72.49
N HIS A 4 30.32 25.40 -72.08
CA HIS A 4 29.10 24.95 -72.82
C HIS A 4 29.03 23.51 -73.39
N PRO A 5 27.80 22.93 -73.54
CA PRO A 5 27.31 21.77 -72.75
C PRO A 5 26.74 20.65 -73.66
N LEU A 6 25.98 19.68 -73.08
CA LEU A 6 24.73 19.04 -73.59
C LEU A 6 24.33 17.93 -72.57
N THR A 7 23.21 18.03 -71.84
CA THR A 7 21.86 17.44 -72.11
C THR A 7 21.93 15.94 -72.48
N VAL A 8 21.29 15.00 -71.79
CA VAL A 8 19.85 14.65 -71.95
C VAL A 8 19.37 13.75 -70.79
N ALA A 9 18.10 13.93 -70.45
CA ALA A 9 17.27 13.23 -69.49
C ALA A 9 17.12 11.72 -69.72
N ALA A 10 16.98 10.95 -68.64
CA ALA A 10 16.24 9.70 -68.65
C ALA A 10 15.40 9.61 -67.37
N ILE A 11 14.10 9.72 -67.59
CA ILE A 11 13.00 9.61 -66.66
C ILE A 11 12.87 8.13 -66.27
N LEU A 12 13.01 7.79 -64.98
CA LEU A 12 12.52 6.52 -64.45
C LEU A 12 11.31 6.79 -63.53
N SER A 13 10.14 6.66 -64.13
CA SER A 13 8.85 6.65 -63.47
C SER A 13 8.70 5.33 -62.68
N ILE A 14 8.89 5.38 -61.35
CA ILE A 14 8.45 4.29 -60.48
C ILE A 14 7.04 4.64 -60.01
N SER A 15 6.07 4.04 -60.68
CA SER A 15 4.66 4.02 -60.31
C SER A 15 4.50 3.26 -59.00
N VAL A 16 4.39 3.96 -57.88
CA VAL A 16 3.95 3.36 -56.62
C VAL A 16 2.42 3.35 -56.62
N LEU A 17 1.86 2.15 -56.77
CA LEU A 17 0.43 1.85 -56.65
C LEU A 17 -0.13 2.31 -55.29
N PRO A 18 -1.42 2.70 -55.22
CA PRO A 18 -2.05 3.06 -53.95
C PRO A 18 -2.21 1.81 -53.07
N MET A 19 -1.54 1.81 -51.90
CA MET A 19 -1.85 0.88 -50.81
C MET A 19 -3.21 1.26 -50.21
N GLN A 20 -4.28 0.72 -50.78
CA GLN A 20 -5.52 0.47 -50.05
C GLN A 20 -5.67 -1.04 -49.95
N ALA A 21 -5.46 -1.58 -48.75
CA ALA A 21 -6.47 -2.36 -48.03
C ALA A 21 -5.84 -3.10 -46.83
N MET A 22 -6.60 -3.08 -45.74
CA MET A 22 -6.67 -4.07 -44.65
C MET A 22 -5.56 -4.05 -43.58
N ALA A 23 -5.88 -3.47 -42.43
CA ALA A 23 -6.22 -4.26 -41.24
C ALA A 23 -6.62 -3.33 -40.09
N GLN A 24 -7.93 -3.20 -39.89
CA GLN A 24 -8.49 -2.88 -38.57
C GLN A 24 -8.24 -4.09 -37.67
N THR A 25 -7.52 -3.91 -36.56
CA THR A 25 -7.74 -4.65 -35.30
C THR A 25 -6.85 -4.05 -34.20
N ALA A 26 -7.25 -2.92 -33.65
CA ALA A 26 -6.88 -2.55 -32.29
C ALA A 26 -8.12 -2.75 -31.40
N ALA A 27 -8.39 -4.00 -31.06
CA ALA A 27 -9.39 -4.36 -30.07
C ALA A 27 -8.85 -4.04 -28.67
N ALA A 28 -9.01 -2.80 -28.22
CA ALA A 28 -8.97 -2.42 -26.81
C ALA A 28 -9.95 -1.25 -26.62
N PRO A 29 -11.23 -1.57 -26.30
CA PRO A 29 -11.73 -1.26 -24.95
C PRO A 29 -12.68 -2.35 -24.38
N GLN A 30 -12.73 -3.54 -24.97
CA GLN A 30 -13.76 -4.53 -24.62
C GLN A 30 -13.53 -5.19 -23.26
N VAL A 31 -12.27 -5.41 -22.84
CA VAL A 31 -11.95 -6.07 -21.56
C VAL A 31 -12.25 -5.18 -20.36
N SER A 32 -12.00 -3.86 -20.45
CA SER A 32 -12.33 -2.92 -19.38
C SER A 32 -13.84 -2.64 -19.32
N GLN A 33 -14.51 -2.56 -20.46
CA GLN A 33 -15.96 -2.41 -20.52
C GLN A 33 -16.69 -3.66 -20.01
N GLN A 34 -16.23 -4.87 -20.34
CA GLN A 34 -16.82 -6.11 -19.80
C GLN A 34 -16.63 -6.23 -18.29
N ALA A 35 -15.46 -5.85 -17.76
CA ALA A 35 -15.23 -5.83 -16.31
C ALA A 35 -16.14 -4.81 -15.61
N GLN A 36 -16.27 -3.61 -16.17
CA GLN A 36 -17.18 -2.58 -15.66
C GLN A 36 -18.65 -2.98 -15.79
N ASP A 37 -19.03 -3.63 -16.89
CA ASP A 37 -20.40 -4.11 -17.13
C ASP A 37 -20.76 -5.28 -16.21
N LEU A 38 -19.79 -6.14 -15.88
CA LEU A 38 -19.96 -7.20 -14.89
C LEU A 38 -20.10 -6.61 -13.48
N VAL A 39 -19.27 -5.63 -13.11
CA VAL A 39 -19.39 -4.90 -11.84
C VAL A 39 -20.74 -4.18 -11.76
N ASN A 40 -21.17 -3.51 -12.84
CA ASN A 40 -22.47 -2.85 -12.91
C ASN A 40 -23.63 -3.84 -12.84
N LYS A 41 -23.54 -5.02 -13.47
CA LYS A 41 -24.54 -6.09 -13.38
C LYS A 41 -24.62 -6.70 -11.98
N ILE A 42 -23.48 -6.88 -11.32
CA ILE A 42 -23.45 -7.35 -9.92
C ILE A 42 -24.06 -6.29 -8.99
N LEU A 43 -23.80 -5.01 -9.22
CA LEU A 43 -24.38 -3.90 -8.47
C LEU A 43 -25.87 -3.67 -8.77
N ALA A 44 -26.31 -3.96 -9.99
CA ALA A 44 -27.70 -3.85 -10.45
C ALA A 44 -28.55 -5.07 -10.11
N ALA A 45 -27.92 -6.23 -9.89
CA ALA A 45 -28.55 -7.37 -9.25
C ALA A 45 -28.85 -6.99 -7.81
N GLN A 46 -30.06 -6.50 -7.56
CA GLN A 46 -30.57 -6.31 -6.21
C GLN A 46 -30.45 -7.65 -5.48
N PRO A 47 -29.72 -7.73 -4.36
CA PRO A 47 -29.80 -8.91 -3.50
C PRO A 47 -31.28 -9.15 -3.14
N PRO A 48 -31.69 -10.35 -2.72
CA PRO A 48 -33.06 -10.61 -2.23
C PRO A 48 -33.39 -9.87 -0.91
N PHE A 49 -32.58 -8.88 -0.53
CA PHE A 49 -32.63 -8.14 0.71
C PHE A 49 -33.04 -6.70 0.43
N THR A 50 -33.82 -6.14 1.35
CA THR A 50 -34.23 -4.74 1.37
C THR A 50 -33.70 -4.08 2.64
N GLY A 51 -33.50 -2.76 2.62
CA GLY A 51 -33.03 -2.01 3.79
C GLY A 51 -31.58 -2.33 4.16
N ASP A 52 -31.30 -2.43 5.46
CA ASP A 52 -29.94 -2.48 6.03
C ASP A 52 -29.09 -3.65 5.53
N ALA A 53 -29.69 -4.79 5.23
CA ALA A 53 -28.97 -5.96 4.71
C ALA A 53 -28.39 -5.73 3.30
N ALA A 54 -29.13 -5.03 2.42
CA ALA A 54 -28.62 -4.67 1.10
C ALA A 54 -27.54 -3.59 1.19
N LEU A 55 -27.70 -2.64 2.11
CA LEU A 55 -26.70 -1.63 2.40
C LEU A 55 -25.41 -2.25 2.94
N GLY A 56 -25.51 -3.18 3.91
CA GLY A 56 -24.37 -3.89 4.48
C GLY A 56 -23.55 -4.66 3.45
N CYS A 57 -24.19 -5.29 2.46
CA CYS A 57 -23.47 -5.96 1.38
C CYS A 57 -22.74 -5.00 0.44
N LYS A 58 -23.34 -3.85 0.12
CA LYS A 58 -22.65 -2.80 -0.66
C LYS A 58 -21.47 -2.23 0.12
N ILE A 59 -21.66 -1.91 1.39
CA ILE A 59 -20.61 -1.39 2.27
C ILE A 59 -19.44 -2.38 2.35
N LEU A 60 -19.70 -3.65 2.64
CA LEU A 60 -18.65 -4.65 2.79
C LEU A 60 -17.84 -4.82 1.49
N LEU A 61 -18.51 -4.84 0.34
CA LEU A 61 -17.84 -4.91 -0.96
C LEU A 61 -16.96 -3.68 -1.22
N CYS A 62 -17.46 -2.49 -0.88
CA CYS A 62 -16.73 -1.24 -1.06
C CYS A 62 -15.52 -1.13 -0.12
N LEU A 63 -15.67 -1.48 1.15
CA LEU A 63 -14.58 -1.54 2.13
C LEU A 63 -13.45 -2.51 1.72
N ALA A 64 -13.78 -3.59 1.01
CA ALA A 64 -12.81 -4.56 0.51
C ALA A 64 -11.98 -4.05 -0.69
N ASN A 65 -12.29 -2.87 -1.24
CA ASN A 65 -11.53 -2.30 -2.34
C ASN A 65 -10.13 -1.85 -1.87
N PRO A 66 -9.04 -2.43 -2.41
CA PRO A 66 -7.68 -2.12 -1.98
C PRO A 66 -7.25 -0.69 -2.32
N ASN A 67 -7.91 -0.02 -3.26
CA ASN A 67 -7.63 1.37 -3.61
C ASN A 67 -8.36 2.38 -2.69
N GLY A 68 -9.13 1.88 -1.70
CA GLY A 68 -9.89 2.68 -0.76
C GLY A 68 -11.41 2.51 -0.95
N PRO A 69 -12.19 2.75 0.12
CA PRO A 69 -13.61 2.43 0.15
C PRO A 69 -14.44 3.26 -0.84
N GLU A 70 -14.00 4.47 -1.19
CA GLU A 70 -14.68 5.37 -2.13
C GLU A 70 -14.03 5.42 -3.52
N ALA A 71 -13.05 4.55 -3.80
CA ALA A 71 -12.28 4.60 -5.06
C ALA A 71 -13.12 4.28 -6.32
N VAL A 72 -14.32 3.75 -6.16
CA VAL A 72 -15.27 3.44 -7.23
C VAL A 72 -16.52 4.28 -7.03
N THR A 73 -17.01 4.95 -8.07
CA THR A 73 -18.12 5.92 -7.97
C THR A 73 -19.37 5.35 -7.32
N GLN A 74 -19.69 4.08 -7.58
CA GLN A 74 -20.84 3.37 -7.00
C GLN A 74 -20.70 3.11 -5.49
N CYS A 75 -19.48 3.26 -4.94
CA CYS A 75 -19.18 3.09 -3.51
C CYS A 75 -19.25 4.39 -2.71
N ILE A 76 -19.17 5.56 -3.35
CA ILE A 76 -19.17 6.86 -2.67
C ILE A 76 -20.41 6.99 -1.76
N GLN A 77 -21.61 6.77 -2.32
CA GLN A 77 -22.85 6.93 -1.55
C GLN A 77 -22.99 5.91 -0.40
N PRO A 78 -22.87 4.58 -0.62
CA PRO A 78 -22.93 3.60 0.47
C PRO A 78 -21.93 3.87 1.61
N ILE A 79 -20.72 4.31 1.28
CA ILE A 79 -19.66 4.57 2.26
C ILE A 79 -19.90 5.88 3.00
N GLN A 80 -20.39 6.94 2.34
CA GLN A 80 -20.81 8.15 3.04
C GLN A 80 -21.97 7.89 4.02
N THR A 81 -22.92 7.01 3.65
CA THR A 81 -23.95 6.55 4.59
C THR A 81 -23.33 5.84 5.80
N LEU A 82 -22.30 5.00 5.59
CA LEU A 82 -21.57 4.37 6.68
C LEU A 82 -20.91 5.41 7.59
N TRP A 83 -20.18 6.38 7.04
CA TRP A 83 -19.54 7.43 7.84
C TRP A 83 -20.54 8.22 8.67
N HIS A 84 -21.71 8.50 8.12
CA HIS A 84 -22.78 9.13 8.86
C HIS A 84 -23.21 8.28 10.06
N ILE A 85 -23.54 7.00 9.84
CA ILE A 85 -23.91 6.04 10.90
C ILE A 85 -22.83 5.97 11.99
N LEU A 86 -21.56 5.90 11.60
CA LEU A 86 -20.45 5.80 12.55
C LEU A 86 -20.11 7.13 13.25
N SER A 87 -20.62 8.26 12.75
CA SER A 87 -20.45 9.59 13.35
C SER A 87 -21.52 9.92 14.39
N GLU A 88 -22.59 9.12 14.47
CA GLU A 88 -23.66 9.31 15.46
C GLU A 88 -23.15 9.17 16.90
N THR A 89 -23.93 9.68 17.86
CA THR A 89 -23.62 9.57 19.29
C THR A 89 -24.82 8.95 20.02
N PRO A 90 -24.73 7.69 20.49
CA PRO A 90 -23.57 6.78 20.38
C PRO A 90 -23.28 6.36 18.93
N PRO A 91 -22.03 5.98 18.59
CA PRO A 91 -21.70 5.51 17.24
C PRO A 91 -22.57 4.31 16.85
N GLY A 92 -23.15 4.38 15.65
CA GLY A 92 -23.87 3.25 15.07
C GLY A 92 -22.96 2.08 14.76
N GLN A 93 -23.57 0.95 14.40
CA GLN A 93 -22.86 -0.27 14.01
C GLN A 93 -22.76 -0.39 12.49
N ILE A 94 -21.73 -1.08 12.01
CA ILE A 94 -21.60 -1.41 10.59
C ILE A 94 -22.75 -2.35 10.19
N PRO A 95 -23.56 -2.01 9.18
CA PRO A 95 -24.63 -2.88 8.70
C PRO A 95 -24.08 -4.24 8.22
N VAL A 96 -24.74 -5.33 8.63
CA VAL A 96 -24.28 -6.70 8.35
C VAL A 96 -24.69 -7.13 6.93
N CYS A 97 -23.79 -7.81 6.22
CA CYS A 97 -24.13 -8.50 4.97
C CYS A 97 -24.43 -10.00 5.23
N PRO A 98 -25.70 -10.43 5.23
CA PRO A 98 -26.05 -11.82 5.56
C PRO A 98 -25.55 -12.84 4.55
N MET A 99 -25.44 -12.48 3.26
CA MET A 99 -24.94 -13.38 2.21
C MET A 99 -23.41 -13.53 2.19
N ALA A 100 -22.69 -12.72 2.95
CA ALA A 100 -21.23 -12.73 3.00
C ALA A 100 -20.68 -13.79 3.98
N SER A 101 -21.55 -14.57 4.61
CA SER A 101 -21.18 -15.65 5.53
C SER A 101 -21.69 -16.99 5.01
N THR A 102 -20.81 -17.98 4.98
CA THR A 102 -21.09 -19.38 4.68
C THR A 102 -20.61 -20.27 5.85
N PRO A 103 -21.05 -21.52 5.96
CA PRO A 103 -20.45 -22.45 6.90
C PRO A 103 -18.95 -22.62 6.62
N GLY A 104 -18.11 -22.16 7.55
CA GLY A 104 -16.64 -22.28 7.47
C GLY A 104 -15.91 -21.06 6.90
N ASN A 105 -16.57 -20.15 6.18
CA ASN A 105 -15.95 -18.91 5.68
C ASN A 105 -16.88 -17.71 5.87
N LYS A 106 -16.36 -16.62 6.47
CA LYS A 106 -17.07 -15.37 6.68
C LYS A 106 -16.28 -14.20 6.11
N ASN A 107 -16.97 -13.34 5.39
CA ASN A 107 -16.53 -12.00 5.06
C ASN A 107 -17.34 -11.03 5.92
N TYR A 108 -16.66 -10.17 6.65
CA TYR A 108 -17.30 -9.22 7.56
C TYR A 108 -16.39 -8.04 7.83
N ALA A 109 -16.99 -6.95 8.30
CA ALA A 109 -16.28 -5.77 8.76
C ALA A 109 -16.64 -5.53 10.22
N THR A 110 -15.66 -5.15 11.02
CA THR A 110 -15.86 -4.79 12.43
C THR A 110 -15.17 -3.47 12.72
N GLN A 111 -15.78 -2.66 13.58
CA GLN A 111 -15.08 -1.52 14.15
C GLN A 111 -13.90 -2.03 14.97
N ALA A 112 -12.76 -1.38 14.80
CA ALA A 112 -11.51 -1.73 15.42
C ALA A 112 -10.81 -0.46 15.94
N VAL A 113 -9.87 -0.67 16.85
CA VAL A 113 -8.90 0.34 17.24
C VAL A 113 -7.58 -0.03 16.58
N ASN A 114 -7.27 0.64 15.47
CA ASN A 114 -6.01 0.47 14.74
C ASN A 114 -5.51 1.84 14.33
N TYR A 115 -4.22 2.06 14.44
CA TYR A 115 -3.57 3.33 14.12
C TYR A 115 -2.82 3.28 12.79
N TYR A 116 -2.60 2.12 12.18
CA TYR A 116 -1.80 2.00 10.96
C TYR A 116 -2.65 1.59 9.77
N ASN A 117 -2.35 2.19 8.62
CA ASN A 117 -2.84 1.68 7.34
C ASN A 117 -2.07 0.41 6.96
N ALA A 118 -2.67 -0.42 6.13
CA ALA A 118 -1.96 -1.52 5.47
C ALA A 118 -0.76 -0.99 4.66
N CYS A 119 0.27 -1.83 4.52
CA CYS A 119 1.39 -1.51 3.65
C CYS A 119 0.95 -1.34 2.18
N PRO A 120 1.55 -0.42 1.41
CA PRO A 120 1.23 -0.25 -0.01
C PRO A 120 1.43 -1.54 -0.80
N ALA A 121 0.70 -1.67 -1.91
CA ALA A 121 0.79 -2.85 -2.77
C ALA A 121 2.24 -3.18 -3.15
N GLY A 122 2.59 -4.48 -3.03
CA GLY A 122 3.96 -4.96 -3.28
C GLY A 122 4.92 -4.80 -2.10
N THR A 123 4.44 -4.32 -0.94
CA THR A 123 5.22 -4.24 0.29
C THR A 123 4.52 -4.95 1.46
N THR A 124 5.30 -5.36 2.45
CA THR A 124 4.81 -6.01 3.68
C THR A 124 5.40 -5.34 4.92
N PRO A 125 4.72 -5.41 6.08
CA PRO A 125 5.27 -4.86 7.31
C PRO A 125 6.60 -5.52 7.67
N LEU A 126 7.58 -4.70 8.06
CA LEU A 126 8.85 -5.20 8.59
C LEU A 126 8.66 -5.67 10.02
N ALA A 127 9.07 -6.89 10.32
CA ALA A 127 8.93 -7.50 11.63
C ALA A 127 9.51 -6.61 12.75
N ALA A 128 8.88 -6.67 13.94
CA ALA A 128 9.30 -5.86 15.08
C ALA A 128 10.79 -6.08 15.42
N GLY A 129 11.55 -4.98 15.50
CA GLY A 129 12.99 -5.01 15.77
C GLY A 129 13.88 -5.40 14.58
N ALA A 130 13.30 -5.83 13.46
CA ALA A 130 14.06 -6.11 12.24
C ALA A 130 14.52 -4.80 11.56
N GLN A 131 15.63 -4.89 10.84
CA GLN A 131 16.26 -3.76 10.16
C GLN A 131 16.17 -3.92 8.64
N ALA A 132 15.99 -2.81 7.94
CA ALA A 132 15.93 -2.75 6.49
C ALA A 132 16.76 -1.60 5.95
N ALA A 133 17.54 -1.89 4.92
CA ALA A 133 18.23 -0.88 4.12
C ALA A 133 17.56 -0.78 2.74
N LEU A 134 17.44 0.45 2.22
CA LEU A 134 16.98 0.66 0.85
C LEU A 134 18.13 0.41 -0.13
N GLN A 135 17.84 -0.29 -1.24
CA GLN A 135 18.81 -0.54 -2.29
C GLN A 135 19.47 0.75 -2.78
N GLY A 136 20.80 0.74 -2.84
CA GLY A 136 21.59 1.90 -3.27
C GLY A 136 21.84 2.95 -2.19
N GLN A 137 21.26 2.79 -0.98
CA GLN A 137 21.56 3.69 0.14
C GLN A 137 22.77 3.19 0.95
N PRO A 138 23.70 4.08 1.32
CA PRO A 138 24.81 3.71 2.19
C PRO A 138 24.28 3.40 3.59
N VAL A 139 24.75 2.29 4.15
CA VAL A 139 24.54 1.96 5.55
C VAL A 139 25.85 2.12 6.29
N THR A 140 25.83 2.92 7.35
CA THR A 140 26.99 3.13 8.21
C THR A 140 26.66 2.84 9.66
N TYR A 141 27.69 2.60 10.46
CA TYR A 141 27.57 2.51 11.90
C TYR A 141 28.61 3.38 12.59
N SER A 142 28.25 3.89 13.76
CA SER A 142 29.14 4.60 14.68
C SER A 142 28.89 4.14 16.11
N TRP A 143 29.94 4.13 16.93
CA TRP A 143 29.81 3.98 18.36
C TRP A 143 29.56 5.34 19.00
N VAL A 144 28.46 5.46 19.74
CA VAL A 144 28.04 6.69 20.43
C VAL A 144 28.09 6.43 21.92
N ARG A 145 28.51 7.43 22.71
CA ARG A 145 28.46 7.32 24.17
C ARG A 145 27.02 7.38 24.65
N ASP A 146 26.65 6.39 25.46
CA ASP A 146 25.36 6.33 26.15
C ASP A 146 25.56 6.65 27.62
N GLY A 147 25.41 7.93 27.96
CA GLY A 147 25.58 8.40 29.33
C GLY A 147 26.97 8.09 29.91
N ASP A 148 27.02 7.84 31.22
CA ASP A 148 28.25 7.56 31.96
C ASP A 148 28.73 6.10 31.84
N ASP A 149 27.85 5.18 31.39
CA ASP A 149 28.03 3.73 31.57
C ASP A 149 28.34 2.93 30.29
N GLY A 150 28.45 3.53 29.11
CA GLY A 150 28.83 2.74 27.93
C GLY A 150 28.86 3.42 26.56
N TYR A 151 29.08 2.59 25.55
CA TYR A 151 28.92 2.94 24.14
C TYR A 151 27.85 2.04 23.52
N SER A 152 26.95 2.60 22.72
CA SER A 152 26.06 1.84 21.83
C SER A 152 26.43 2.01 20.37
N MET A 153 26.02 1.02 19.58
CA MET A 153 26.16 1.07 18.14
C MET A 153 24.92 1.73 17.53
N GLN A 154 25.12 2.86 16.87
CA GLN A 154 24.08 3.53 16.11
C GLN A 154 24.27 3.25 14.62
N LEU A 155 23.21 2.76 13.97
CA LEU A 155 23.16 2.54 12.52
C LEU A 155 22.48 3.73 11.83
N THR A 156 23.04 4.14 10.69
CA THR A 156 22.47 5.18 9.81
C THR A 156 22.15 4.58 8.46
N GLY A 157 21.07 5.04 7.82
CA GLY A 157 20.61 4.49 6.54
C GLY A 157 19.78 3.20 6.67
N VAL A 158 19.29 2.92 7.89
CA VAL A 158 18.41 1.78 8.16
C VAL A 158 17.05 2.25 8.68
N SER A 159 16.01 1.49 8.36
CA SER A 159 14.69 1.58 8.98
C SER A 159 14.47 0.40 9.92
N THR A 160 13.76 0.63 11.01
CA THR A 160 13.42 -0.41 12.00
C THR A 160 11.94 -0.74 11.91
N GLY A 161 11.62 -2.03 11.93
CA GLY A 161 10.24 -2.52 11.91
C GLY A 161 9.60 -2.48 13.29
N ILE A 162 8.29 -2.25 13.31
CA ILE A 162 7.44 -2.37 14.52
C ILE A 162 6.45 -3.52 14.41
N GLY A 163 6.53 -4.33 13.33
CA GLY A 163 5.49 -5.27 12.95
C GLY A 163 4.40 -4.62 12.11
N ASP A 164 3.23 -5.24 12.11
CA ASP A 164 2.00 -4.77 11.44
C ASP A 164 1.26 -3.65 12.20
N GLY A 165 1.74 -3.33 13.40
CA GLY A 165 1.16 -2.31 14.27
C GLY A 165 -0.13 -2.74 14.97
N GLU A 166 -0.53 -4.02 14.85
CA GLU A 166 -1.72 -4.52 15.53
C GLU A 166 -1.58 -4.43 17.06
N GLY A 167 -2.64 -3.98 17.72
CA GLY A 167 -2.68 -3.83 19.18
C GLY A 167 -1.84 -2.67 19.73
N LEU A 168 -1.13 -1.92 18.88
CA LEU A 168 -0.41 -0.72 19.32
C LEU A 168 -1.38 0.42 19.56
N THR A 169 -1.25 1.08 20.71
CA THR A 169 -2.00 2.28 21.07
C THR A 169 -1.03 3.35 21.60
N PRO A 170 -1.29 4.64 21.39
CA PRO A 170 -0.49 5.69 21.99
C PRO A 170 -0.54 5.56 23.51
N ASP A 171 0.63 5.62 24.15
CA ASP A 171 0.69 5.70 25.61
C ASP A 171 0.49 7.17 26.00
N TYR A 172 -0.63 7.46 26.64
CA TYR A 172 -0.97 8.80 27.12
C TYR A 172 -0.29 9.17 28.44
N GLY A 173 0.63 8.33 28.92
CA GLY A 173 1.37 8.56 30.14
C GLY A 173 0.47 8.29 31.35
N GLY A 174 0.89 7.36 32.20
CA GLY A 174 0.32 7.23 33.54
C GLY A 174 0.63 8.44 34.42
N ARG A 175 0.90 8.21 35.71
CA ARG A 175 1.18 9.27 36.70
C ARG A 175 2.29 10.26 36.33
N ASP A 176 3.16 9.93 35.38
CA ASP A 176 4.33 10.72 34.99
C ASP A 176 4.04 11.72 33.84
N GLY A 177 2.83 11.68 33.25
CA GLY A 177 2.34 12.67 32.28
C GLY A 177 3.06 12.73 30.93
N ASN A 178 3.99 11.81 30.65
CA ASN A 178 4.72 11.78 29.39
C ASN A 178 3.95 11.02 28.30
N TYR A 179 3.54 11.74 27.26
CA TYR A 179 2.96 11.16 26.04
C TYR A 179 4.06 10.50 25.20
N THR A 180 3.90 9.21 24.90
CA THR A 180 4.78 8.49 23.97
C THR A 180 4.05 8.27 22.65
N PRO A 181 4.38 9.02 21.59
CA PRO A 181 3.74 8.85 20.29
C PRO A 181 4.06 7.49 19.69
N LEU A 182 3.08 6.94 18.98
CA LEU A 182 3.27 5.80 18.10
C LEU A 182 4.35 6.13 17.04
N GLN A 183 5.28 5.20 16.84
CA GLN A 183 6.35 5.34 15.86
C GLN A 183 5.86 4.97 14.46
N PRO A 184 6.45 5.50 13.37
CA PRO A 184 6.07 5.08 12.02
C PRO A 184 6.28 3.58 11.79
N MET A 185 5.33 2.93 11.11
CA MET A 185 5.47 1.55 10.67
C MET A 185 6.34 1.48 9.41
N THR A 186 7.29 0.55 9.35
CA THR A 186 8.14 0.33 8.17
C THR A 186 7.55 -0.79 7.29
N CYS A 187 7.37 -0.50 6.01
CA CYS A 187 6.97 -1.46 4.97
C CYS A 187 8.14 -1.70 4.00
N VAL A 188 8.38 -2.96 3.65
CA VAL A 188 9.48 -3.38 2.77
C VAL A 188 8.98 -4.17 1.57
N GLY A 189 9.64 -3.99 0.42
CA GLY A 189 9.39 -4.77 -0.79
C GLY A 189 10.14 -6.11 -0.80
N GLN A 190 10.65 -6.50 -1.97
CA GLN A 190 11.47 -7.70 -2.12
C GLN A 190 12.87 -7.49 -1.58
N GLN A 191 13.37 -8.44 -0.78
CA GLN A 191 14.77 -8.46 -0.38
C GLN A 191 15.66 -8.77 -1.59
N VAL A 192 16.61 -7.88 -1.89
CA VAL A 192 17.55 -7.98 -3.02
C VAL A 192 18.97 -8.35 -2.59
N GLY A 193 19.26 -8.37 -1.29
CA GLY A 193 20.56 -8.80 -0.77
C GLY A 193 20.76 -8.47 0.69
N THR A 194 22.02 -8.38 1.08
CA THR A 194 22.47 -7.91 2.41
C THR A 194 23.66 -6.98 2.26
N ILE A 195 23.85 -6.09 3.22
CA ILE A 195 24.99 -5.17 3.29
C ILE A 195 25.64 -5.24 4.67
N THR A 196 26.98 -5.23 4.71
CA THR A 196 27.72 -5.01 5.96
C THR A 196 27.90 -3.50 6.15
N PRO A 197 27.37 -2.90 7.23
CA PRO A 197 27.53 -1.48 7.51
C PRO A 197 29.01 -1.08 7.55
N LYS A 198 29.33 0.10 7.01
CA LYS A 198 30.68 0.67 7.07
C LYS A 198 30.85 1.53 8.31
N ASP A 199 32.01 1.47 8.94
CA ASP A 199 32.35 2.39 10.04
C ASP A 199 32.41 3.82 9.51
N SER A 200 31.57 4.72 10.05
CA SER A 200 31.56 6.14 9.63
C SER A 200 32.60 6.99 10.34
N ASN A 201 33.08 6.58 11.51
CA ASN A 201 33.92 7.43 12.35
C ASN A 201 35.37 6.94 12.40
N SER A 202 35.70 5.83 11.73
CA SER A 202 37.03 5.19 11.73
C SER A 202 37.60 5.02 13.15
N MET A 203 36.73 4.92 14.15
CA MET A 203 37.12 4.61 15.50
C MET A 203 37.52 3.14 15.46
N TRP A 204 38.85 2.90 15.45
CA TRP A 204 39.44 1.56 15.58
C TRP A 204 38.58 0.74 16.53
N SER A 205 37.85 -0.25 16.00
CA SER A 205 36.84 -1.00 16.74
C SER A 205 37.51 -1.76 17.88
N TRP A 206 37.69 -1.09 19.02
CA TRP A 206 38.31 -1.62 20.23
C TRP A 206 37.48 -2.77 20.80
N TYR A 207 36.19 -2.80 20.47
CA TYR A 207 35.24 -3.80 20.91
C TYR A 207 35.20 -5.05 20.03
N GLY A 208 35.85 -5.06 18.85
CA GLY A 208 35.87 -6.21 17.93
C GLY A 208 34.51 -6.64 17.37
N GLN A 209 33.42 -6.05 17.86
CA GLN A 209 32.06 -6.30 17.43
C GLN A 209 31.83 -5.65 16.06
N LYS A 210 31.45 -6.49 15.10
CA LYS A 210 31.00 -6.03 13.79
C LYS A 210 29.47 -6.03 13.78
N PRO A 211 28.81 -5.01 13.21
CA PRO A 211 27.37 -5.05 13.03
C PRO A 211 26.97 -6.28 12.22
N PRO A 212 25.80 -6.87 12.51
CA PRO A 212 25.24 -7.91 11.66
C PRO A 212 25.01 -7.36 10.24
N ALA A 213 24.98 -8.27 9.27
CA ALA A 213 24.60 -7.90 7.91
C ALA A 213 23.13 -7.45 7.90
N ILE A 214 22.86 -6.31 7.26
CA ILE A 214 21.52 -5.72 7.18
C ILE A 214 20.86 -6.17 5.87
N PRO A 215 19.63 -6.70 5.90
CA PRO A 215 18.86 -6.97 4.69
C PRO A 215 18.63 -5.72 3.85
N VAL A 216 18.85 -5.82 2.54
CA VAL A 216 18.63 -4.75 1.57
C VAL A 216 17.37 -5.07 0.77
N TYR A 217 16.47 -4.10 0.65
CA TYR A 217 15.20 -4.21 -0.07
C TYR A 217 15.15 -3.24 -1.25
N ASN A 218 14.44 -3.63 -2.30
CA ASN A 218 14.21 -2.75 -3.46
C ASN A 218 13.32 -1.53 -3.14
N GLN A 219 12.50 -1.62 -2.08
CA GLN A 219 11.60 -0.57 -1.61
C GLN A 219 11.54 -0.60 -0.09
N VAL A 220 11.60 0.58 0.53
CA VAL A 220 11.36 0.81 1.95
C VAL A 220 10.52 2.07 2.04
N THR A 221 9.37 1.99 2.70
CA THR A 221 8.48 3.13 2.93
C THR A 221 7.97 3.10 4.36
N THR A 222 7.56 4.26 4.88
CA THR A 222 6.98 4.36 6.22
C THR A 222 5.52 4.76 6.16
N ILE A 223 4.72 4.24 7.09
CA ILE A 223 3.33 4.56 7.30
C ILE A 223 3.22 5.27 8.64
N GLN A 224 2.70 6.49 8.62
CA GLN A 224 2.45 7.26 9.83
C GLN A 224 1.19 6.73 10.53
N PRO A 225 1.18 6.69 11.88
CA PRO A 225 -0.04 6.37 12.60
C PRO A 225 -1.11 7.45 12.38
N GLY A 226 -2.37 7.05 12.27
CA GLY A 226 -3.54 7.91 12.26
C GLY A 226 -3.78 8.54 13.65
N MET A 227 -4.59 9.59 13.72
CA MET A 227 -4.75 10.38 14.95
C MET A 227 -5.68 9.73 15.99
N ASN A 228 -6.76 9.08 15.55
CA ASN A 228 -7.88 8.73 16.44
C ASN A 228 -8.07 7.22 16.65
N GLY A 229 -7.23 6.39 16.01
CA GLY A 229 -7.31 4.93 16.07
C GLY A 229 -8.61 4.32 15.52
N ARG A 230 -9.54 5.13 15.01
CA ARG A 230 -10.85 4.67 14.53
C ARG A 230 -10.66 3.98 13.19
N ALA A 231 -10.82 2.66 13.22
CA ALA A 231 -10.63 1.82 12.06
C ALA A 231 -11.77 0.84 11.88
N ILE A 232 -11.84 0.28 10.69
CA ILE A 232 -12.68 -0.83 10.32
C ILE A 232 -11.76 -1.92 9.79
N ASP A 233 -11.72 -3.05 10.51
CA ASP A 233 -11.03 -4.25 10.04
C ASP A 233 -11.98 -5.00 9.11
N VAL A 234 -11.51 -5.25 7.89
CA VAL A 234 -12.24 -5.93 6.82
C VAL A 234 -11.66 -7.33 6.67
N PHE A 235 -12.47 -8.34 6.93
CA PHE A 235 -12.08 -9.74 6.82
C PHE A 235 -12.68 -10.36 5.56
N ILE A 236 -11.86 -11.10 4.82
CA ILE A 236 -12.27 -11.94 3.68
C ILE A 236 -11.81 -13.37 3.96
N ASN A 237 -12.74 -14.34 3.91
CA ASN A 237 -12.52 -15.73 4.28
C ASN A 237 -11.84 -15.87 5.66
N ASN A 238 -12.32 -15.11 6.64
CA ASN A 238 -11.77 -15.05 8.01
C ASN A 238 -10.32 -14.53 8.14
N ALA A 239 -9.68 -14.06 7.07
CA ALA A 239 -8.38 -13.42 7.12
C ALA A 239 -8.53 -11.89 7.02
N LEU A 240 -7.71 -11.14 7.79
CA LEU A 240 -7.67 -9.68 7.66
C LEU A 240 -7.21 -9.33 6.24
N HIS A 241 -8.06 -8.60 5.53
CA HIS A 241 -7.86 -8.20 4.13
C HIS A 241 -7.44 -6.74 4.04
N ASN A 242 -8.09 -5.85 4.79
CA ASN A 242 -7.80 -4.42 4.79
C ASN A 242 -8.20 -3.76 6.11
N VAL A 243 -7.59 -2.61 6.40
CA VAL A 243 -7.92 -1.73 7.52
C VAL A 243 -8.30 -0.36 6.94
N VAL A 244 -9.50 0.12 7.25
CA VAL A 244 -10.02 1.40 6.76
C VAL A 244 -10.19 2.39 7.91
N HIS A 245 -9.51 3.53 7.82
CA HIS A 245 -9.56 4.59 8.84
C HIS A 245 -10.63 5.63 8.50
N TYR A 246 -11.28 6.19 9.52
CA TYR A 246 -12.38 7.16 9.38
C TYR A 246 -12.53 8.15 10.54
#